data_AF-A0A4U9IIY4-F1
#
_entry.id   AF-A0A4U9IIY4-F1
#
_cell.length_a   1.000
_cell.length_b   1.000
_cell.length_c   1.000
_cell.angle_alpha   90.00
_cell.angle_beta   90.00
_cell.angle_gamma   90.00
#
_symmetry.space_group_name_H-M   'P 1'
#
loop_
_entity.id
_entity.type
_entity.pdbx_description
1 polymer ?
#
loop_
_entity_poly.entity_id
_entity_poly.type
_entity_poly.pdbx_seq_one_letter_code
_entity_poly.pdbx_strand_id
1 'polypeptide(L)'
;MSIIIVGGGMTGATLALTLSTLTQGKLPVHLVEAVAPQSTGHPGFDGRAIALAQGTCQQLARSGIWQAIADCATAIETVHVSDRGHAGFVTLEAQDYRIDALGQVVELHDVGLRLFRLLQDAPGVTLHCPARVEHFTRSETSVSVTLNDGTTLDGQLLVAADGSRSALGQQCGIQWQQQPYHQLAVIANVATAEPHRGRAF
;
A
#
# COMPACT_ATOMS: atom_id res chain seq x y z
N MET A 1 10.50 17.64 14.68
CA MET A 1 9.90 17.36 13.35
C MET A 1 8.95 16.21 13.51
N SER A 2 7.72 16.33 13.04
CA SER A 2 6.72 15.25 13.01
C SER A 2 6.06 15.20 11.64
N ILE A 3 5.67 14.01 11.21
CA ILE A 3 5.00 13.77 9.94
C ILE A 3 3.57 13.32 10.22
N ILE A 4 2.61 13.91 9.52
CA ILE A 4 1.22 13.48 9.54
C ILE A 4 0.93 12.78 8.20
N ILE A 5 0.50 11.53 8.25
CA ILE A 5 0.11 10.73 7.09
C ILE A 5 -1.39 10.51 7.16
N VAL A 6 -2.12 10.92 6.12
CA VAL A 6 -3.57 10.77 6.03
C VAL A 6 -3.90 9.65 5.05
N GLY A 7 -4.52 8.58 5.54
CA GLY A 7 -4.77 7.33 4.83
C GLY A 7 -3.81 6.23 5.27
N GLY A 8 -4.33 5.22 5.97
CA GLY A 8 -3.65 4.02 6.45
C GLY A 8 -3.88 2.78 5.59
N GLY A 9 -4.29 2.96 4.33
CA GLY A 9 -4.20 1.90 3.32
C GLY A 9 -2.75 1.50 3.03
N MET A 10 -2.55 0.57 2.09
CA MET A 10 -1.24 -0.02 1.77
C MET A 10 -0.08 0.97 1.70
N THR A 11 -0.26 2.07 0.97
CA THR A 11 0.79 3.09 0.78
C THR A 11 1.14 3.82 2.08
N GLY A 12 0.13 4.31 2.83
CA GLY A 12 0.37 5.06 4.05
C GLY A 12 0.89 4.19 5.19
N ALA A 13 0.37 2.96 5.32
CA ALA A 13 0.88 1.98 6.28
C ALA A 13 2.35 1.63 6.00
N THR A 14 2.69 1.34 4.74
CA THR A 14 4.07 1.03 4.33
C THR A 14 5.01 2.20 4.60
N LEU A 15 4.57 3.44 4.32
CA LEU A 15 5.36 4.64 4.59
C LEU A 15 5.61 4.83 6.09
N ALA A 16 4.57 4.76 6.93
CA ALA A 16 4.67 4.93 8.38
C ALA A 16 5.63 3.88 9.00
N LEU A 17 5.47 2.61 8.63
CA LEU A 17 6.35 1.52 9.07
C LEU A 17 7.80 1.74 8.63
N THR A 18 8.00 2.12 7.36
CA THR A 18 9.35 2.38 6.85
C THR A 18 10.02 3.55 7.57
N LEU A 19 9.30 4.64 7.83
CA LEU A 19 9.82 5.77 8.61
C LEU A 19 10.15 5.37 10.05
N SER A 20 9.28 4.59 10.69
CA SER A 20 9.53 4.03 12.01
C SER A 20 10.84 3.23 12.05
N THR A 21 11.01 2.29 11.12
CA THR A 21 12.21 1.45 11.01
C THR A 21 13.47 2.27 10.74
N LEU A 22 13.44 3.15 9.73
CA LEU A 22 14.63 3.93 9.32
C LEU A 22 15.07 4.94 10.38
N THR A 23 14.14 5.47 11.15
CA THR A 23 14.42 6.47 12.20
C THR A 23 14.55 5.86 13.59
N GLN A 24 14.34 4.55 13.72
CA GLN A 24 14.26 3.84 15.01
C GLN A 24 13.24 4.49 15.96
N GLY A 25 12.12 4.95 15.41
CA GLY A 25 11.06 5.67 16.14
C GLY A 25 11.42 7.06 16.65
N LYS A 26 12.59 7.61 16.29
CA LYS A 26 13.01 8.97 16.71
C LYS A 26 12.24 10.07 16.01
N LEU A 27 11.64 9.78 14.85
CA LEU A 27 10.79 10.72 14.13
C LEU A 27 9.31 10.38 14.43
N PRO A 28 8.58 11.25 15.15
CA PRO A 28 7.16 11.06 15.38
C PRO A 28 6.36 11.06 14.08
N VAL A 29 5.51 10.05 13.92
CA VAL A 29 4.58 9.88 12.80
C VAL A 29 3.17 9.74 13.34
N HIS A 30 2.25 10.60 12.92
CA HIS A 30 0.83 10.42 13.12
C HIS A 30 0.23 9.80 11.86
N LEU A 31 -0.36 8.61 11.96
CA LEU A 31 -1.09 7.97 10.87
C LEU A 31 -2.59 8.05 11.14
N VAL A 32 -3.33 8.71 10.26
CA VAL A 32 -4.78 8.90 10.39
C VAL A 32 -5.48 7.98 9.39
N GLU A 33 -6.32 7.07 9.87
CA GLU A 33 -7.12 6.17 9.01
C GLU A 33 -8.59 6.19 9.42
N ALA A 34 -9.44 6.41 8.43
CA ALA A 34 -10.87 6.60 8.58
C ALA A 34 -11.64 5.30 8.89
N VAL A 35 -11.11 4.15 8.45
CA VAL A 35 -11.78 2.86 8.50
C VAL A 35 -10.90 1.85 9.24
N ALA A 36 -11.44 1.21 10.27
CA ALA A 36 -10.75 0.12 10.96
C ALA A 36 -10.45 -1.04 9.99
N PRO A 37 -9.31 -1.74 10.14
CA PRO A 37 -8.87 -2.74 9.17
C PRO A 37 -9.75 -4.00 9.19
N GLN A 38 -10.47 -4.27 10.30
CA GLN A 38 -11.42 -5.38 10.39
C GLN A 38 -12.80 -5.05 9.81
N SER A 39 -13.02 -3.81 9.36
CA SER A 39 -14.29 -3.42 8.74
C SER A 39 -14.43 -4.10 7.38
N THR A 40 -15.59 -4.69 7.12
CA THR A 40 -15.92 -5.30 5.83
C THR A 40 -15.90 -4.31 4.66
N GLY A 41 -15.88 -3.00 4.94
CA GLY A 41 -15.84 -1.92 3.95
C GLY A 41 -14.50 -1.19 3.85
N HIS A 42 -13.39 -1.77 4.31
CA HIS A 42 -12.09 -1.11 4.21
C HIS A 42 -11.66 -0.94 2.73
N PRO A 43 -11.42 0.30 2.24
CA PRO A 43 -11.22 0.56 0.80
C PRO A 43 -9.88 0.06 0.26
N GLY A 44 -8.90 -0.17 1.15
CA GLY A 44 -7.56 -0.63 0.79
C GLY A 44 -7.27 -2.09 1.10
N PHE A 45 -8.11 -2.77 1.90
CA PHE A 45 -7.88 -4.12 2.46
C PHE A 45 -9.06 -5.02 2.09
N ASP A 46 -9.19 -5.27 0.79
CA ASP A 46 -10.25 -6.08 0.21
C ASP A 46 -9.69 -7.35 -0.43
N GLY A 47 -10.56 -8.17 -1.03
CA GLY A 47 -10.19 -9.44 -1.66
C GLY A 47 -9.42 -9.31 -2.98
N ARG A 48 -8.92 -8.13 -3.34
CA ARG A 48 -8.04 -7.99 -4.52
C ARG A 48 -6.67 -8.56 -4.20
N ALA A 49 -6.05 -9.19 -5.19
CA ALA A 49 -4.65 -9.55 -5.16
C ALA A 49 -3.82 -8.57 -5.99
N ILE A 50 -2.59 -8.30 -5.56
CA ILE A 50 -1.62 -7.50 -6.32
C ILE A 50 -0.33 -8.28 -6.54
N ALA A 51 0.34 -8.03 -7.66
CA ALA A 51 1.68 -8.54 -7.94
C ALA A 51 2.73 -7.52 -7.47
N LEU A 52 3.53 -7.91 -6.50
CA LEU A 52 4.71 -7.18 -6.04
C LEU A 52 5.93 -7.65 -6.86
N ALA A 53 6.55 -6.75 -7.61
CA ALA A 53 7.82 -7.07 -8.28
C ALA A 53 8.90 -7.43 -7.25
N GLN A 54 9.88 -8.25 -7.64
CA GLN A 54 10.95 -8.69 -6.72
C GLN A 54 11.69 -7.52 -6.07
N GLY A 55 11.93 -6.42 -6.80
CA GLY A 55 12.51 -5.20 -6.23
C GLY A 55 11.67 -4.58 -5.11
N THR A 56 10.34 -4.64 -5.21
CA THR A 56 9.43 -4.18 -4.15
C THR A 56 9.55 -5.08 -2.92
N CYS A 57 9.57 -6.39 -3.11
CA CYS A 57 9.77 -7.36 -2.01
C CYS A 57 11.09 -7.10 -1.27
N GLN A 58 12.16 -6.78 -2.00
CA GLN A 58 13.45 -6.42 -1.42
C GLN A 58 13.38 -5.14 -0.58
N GLN A 59 12.67 -4.09 -1.03
CA GLN A 59 12.51 -2.87 -0.23
C GLN A 59 11.67 -3.12 1.02
N LEU A 60 10.58 -3.87 0.90
CA LEU A 60 9.75 -4.25 2.05
C LEU A 60 10.56 -5.08 3.07
N ALA A 61 11.48 -5.94 2.62
CA ALA A 61 12.33 -6.72 3.49
C ALA A 61 13.33 -5.86 4.28
N ARG A 62 13.85 -4.79 3.66
CA ARG A 62 14.73 -3.81 4.34
C ARG A 62 13.99 -3.04 5.44
N SER A 63 12.69 -2.82 5.26
CA SER A 63 11.83 -2.17 6.27
C SER A 63 11.28 -3.14 7.32
N GLY A 64 11.58 -4.44 7.23
CA GLY A 64 11.03 -5.48 8.14
C GLY A 64 9.58 -5.89 7.83
N ILE A 65 8.98 -5.34 6.77
CA ILE A 65 7.58 -5.55 6.41
C ILE A 65 7.40 -6.91 5.71
N TRP A 66 8.33 -7.27 4.81
CA TRP A 66 8.23 -8.49 4.01
C TRP A 66 8.09 -9.74 4.88
N GLN A 67 8.83 -9.81 5.99
CA GLN A 67 8.86 -10.94 6.91
C GLN A 67 7.49 -11.21 7.54
N ALA A 68 6.64 -10.18 7.66
CA ALA A 68 5.30 -10.33 8.22
C ALA A 68 4.26 -10.84 7.21
N ILE A 69 4.58 -10.80 5.90
CA ILE A 69 3.62 -11.12 4.82
C ILE A 69 4.11 -12.21 3.87
N ALA A 70 5.36 -12.65 3.97
CA ALA A 70 5.95 -13.62 3.06
C ALA A 70 5.25 -15.00 3.11
N ASP A 71 4.67 -15.36 4.24
CA ASP A 71 3.94 -16.63 4.44
C ASP A 71 2.60 -16.69 3.72
N CYS A 72 1.98 -15.54 3.42
CA CYS A 72 0.76 -15.44 2.63
C CYS A 72 1.02 -14.98 1.18
N ALA A 73 2.29 -14.98 0.74
CA ALA A 73 2.67 -14.62 -0.61
C ALA A 73 2.81 -15.86 -1.51
N THR A 74 2.46 -15.71 -2.79
CA THR A 74 2.66 -16.75 -3.81
C THR A 74 3.70 -16.29 -4.82
N ALA A 75 4.75 -17.08 -5.01
CA ALA A 75 5.85 -16.76 -5.91
C ALA A 75 5.42 -16.75 -7.38
N ILE A 76 5.92 -15.75 -8.12
CA ILE A 76 5.86 -15.68 -9.58
C ILE A 76 7.25 -16.09 -10.09
N GLU A 77 7.39 -17.36 -10.48
CA GLU A 77 8.63 -17.93 -11.02
C GLU A 77 8.74 -17.72 -12.53
N THR A 78 7.59 -17.65 -13.22
CA THR A 78 7.51 -17.46 -14.66
C THR A 78 6.43 -16.44 -15.02
N VAL A 79 6.72 -15.57 -15.98
CA VAL A 79 5.71 -14.70 -16.62
C VAL A 79 5.63 -15.06 -18.10
N HIS A 80 4.44 -15.40 -18.58
CA HIS A 80 4.19 -15.70 -19.97
C HIS A 80 3.30 -14.61 -20.59
N VAL A 81 3.84 -13.87 -21.55
CA VAL A 81 3.09 -12.82 -22.25
C VAL A 81 2.79 -13.28 -23.67
N SER A 82 1.51 -13.30 -24.03
CA SER A 82 1.05 -13.62 -25.39
C SER A 82 -0.08 -12.69 -25.80
N ASP A 83 -0.32 -12.59 -27.10
CA ASP A 83 -1.45 -11.84 -27.65
C ASP A 83 -2.35 -12.74 -28.49
N ARG A 84 -3.66 -12.61 -28.27
CA ARG A 84 -4.66 -13.49 -28.87
C ARG A 84 -4.70 -13.25 -30.38
N GLY A 85 -4.44 -14.31 -31.15
CA GLY A 85 -4.42 -14.25 -32.62
C GLY A 85 -3.03 -14.01 -33.20
N HIS A 86 -2.00 -13.86 -32.37
CA HIS A 86 -0.62 -13.71 -32.79
C HIS A 86 0.24 -14.90 -32.32
N ALA A 87 1.25 -15.28 -33.12
CA ALA A 87 2.14 -16.40 -32.80
C ALA A 87 3.32 -16.00 -31.90
N GLY A 88 3.57 -14.70 -31.75
CA GLY A 88 4.64 -14.19 -30.90
C GLY A 88 4.27 -14.27 -29.42
N PHE A 89 5.22 -14.73 -28.61
CA PHE A 89 5.10 -14.73 -27.16
C PHE A 89 6.47 -14.48 -26.53
N VAL A 90 6.47 -14.02 -25.28
CA VAL A 90 7.67 -13.84 -24.46
C VAL A 90 7.46 -14.62 -23.17
N THR A 91 8.48 -15.38 -22.77
CA THR A 91 8.52 -16.02 -21.45
C THR A 91 9.71 -15.47 -20.68
N LEU A 92 9.45 -15.05 -19.45
CA LEU A 92 10.47 -14.62 -18.51
C LEU A 92 10.54 -15.67 -17.41
N GLU A 93 11.71 -16.22 -17.15
CA GLU A 93 11.92 -17.16 -16.05
C GLU A 93 12.84 -16.52 -14.99
N ALA A 94 12.49 -16.70 -13.72
CA ALA A 94 13.29 -16.16 -12.61
C ALA A 94 14.76 -16.63 -12.67
N GLN A 95 14.98 -17.87 -13.13
CA GLN A 95 16.30 -18.48 -13.26
C GLN A 95 17.19 -17.77 -14.29
N ASP A 96 16.63 -17.20 -15.36
CA ASP A 96 17.38 -16.41 -16.35
C ASP A 96 18.08 -15.20 -15.71
N TYR A 97 17.49 -14.69 -14.63
CA TYR A 97 17.98 -13.55 -13.85
C TYR A 97 18.70 -13.96 -12.57
N ARG A 98 18.84 -15.27 -12.30
CA ARG A 98 19.46 -15.83 -11.08
C ARG A 98 18.79 -15.33 -9.80
N ILE A 99 17.46 -15.23 -9.82
CA ILE A 99 16.64 -14.91 -8.67
C ILE A 99 15.61 -16.04 -8.44
N ASP A 100 15.12 -16.16 -7.21
CA ASP A 100 14.17 -17.23 -6.87
C ASP A 100 12.77 -16.99 -7.46
N ALA A 101 12.37 -15.72 -7.58
CA ALA A 101 11.09 -15.31 -8.15
C ALA A 101 11.21 -13.93 -8.82
N LEU A 102 10.44 -13.71 -9.88
CA LEU A 102 10.28 -12.41 -10.56
C LEU A 102 9.45 -11.43 -9.71
N GLY A 103 8.60 -11.97 -8.84
CA GLY A 103 7.74 -11.23 -7.95
C GLY A 103 6.87 -12.15 -7.11
N GLN A 104 5.91 -11.56 -6.42
CA GLN A 104 5.07 -12.23 -5.43
C GLN A 104 3.65 -11.70 -5.54
N VAL A 105 2.66 -12.59 -5.55
CA VAL A 105 1.25 -12.21 -5.46
C VAL A 105 0.83 -12.24 -3.99
N VAL A 106 0.14 -11.19 -3.54
CA VAL A 106 -0.42 -11.10 -2.19
C VAL A 106 -1.86 -10.60 -2.22
N GLU A 107 -2.69 -11.07 -1.30
CA GLU A 107 -4.05 -10.57 -1.10
C GLU A 107 -4.04 -9.33 -0.19
N LEU A 108 -4.73 -8.26 -0.62
CA LEU A 108 -4.70 -6.98 0.08
C LEU A 108 -5.35 -7.02 1.45
N HIS A 109 -6.39 -7.84 1.63
CA HIS A 109 -7.06 -8.00 2.92
C HIS A 109 -6.10 -8.51 3.99
N ASP A 110 -5.47 -9.66 3.75
CA ASP A 110 -4.57 -10.30 4.71
C ASP A 110 -3.32 -9.47 4.97
N VAL A 111 -2.71 -8.93 3.92
CA VAL A 111 -1.57 -8.03 4.05
C VAL A 111 -1.96 -6.79 4.86
N GLY A 112 -3.13 -6.22 4.58
CA GLY A 112 -3.64 -5.06 5.29
C GLY A 112 -3.77 -5.26 6.79
N LEU A 113 -4.37 -6.38 7.20
CA LEU A 113 -4.50 -6.75 8.62
C LEU A 113 -3.11 -6.87 9.29
N ARG A 114 -2.14 -7.47 8.60
CA ARG A 114 -0.76 -7.65 9.10
C ARG A 114 -0.03 -6.31 9.22
N LEU A 115 -0.12 -5.44 8.21
CA LEU A 115 0.44 -4.09 8.26
C LEU A 115 -0.14 -3.28 9.41
N PHE A 116 -1.45 -3.37 9.62
CA PHE A 116 -2.11 -2.64 10.70
C PHE A 116 -1.68 -3.13 12.08
N ARG A 117 -1.47 -4.44 12.25
CA ARG A 117 -0.87 -5.00 13.46
C ARG A 117 0.54 -4.46 13.69
N LEU A 118 1.37 -4.44 12.65
CA LEU A 118 2.73 -3.87 12.77
C LEU A 118 2.68 -2.40 13.18
N LEU A 119 1.71 -1.62 12.68
CA LEU A 119 1.56 -0.20 13.02
C LEU A 119 1.24 0.04 14.49
N GLN A 120 0.51 -0.87 15.14
CA GLN A 120 0.17 -0.77 16.57
C GLN A 120 1.42 -0.88 17.46
N ASP A 121 2.40 -1.66 17.02
CA ASP A 121 3.64 -1.92 17.75
C ASP A 121 4.83 -1.06 17.25
N ALA A 122 4.61 -0.23 16.23
CA ALA A 122 5.68 0.51 15.56
C ALA A 122 6.19 1.69 16.40
N PRO A 123 7.47 1.74 16.77
CA PRO A 123 8.00 2.82 17.59
C PRO A 123 7.91 4.17 16.86
N GLY A 124 7.51 5.21 17.57
CA GLY A 124 7.35 6.56 17.02
C GLY A 124 6.12 6.74 16.12
N VAL A 125 5.31 5.71 15.90
CA VAL A 125 4.03 5.83 15.18
C VAL A 125 2.89 5.94 16.18
N THR A 126 2.02 6.92 15.99
CA THR A 126 0.74 7.04 16.68
C THR A 126 -0.36 6.86 15.66
N LEU A 127 -1.12 5.78 15.82
CA LEU A 127 -2.21 5.40 14.94
C LEU A 127 -3.54 5.97 15.44
N HIS A 128 -4.13 6.85 14.64
CA HIS A 128 -5.45 7.44 14.86
C HIS A 128 -6.45 6.72 13.98
N CYS A 129 -7.13 5.70 14.53
CA CYS A 129 -8.10 4.91 13.79
C CYS A 129 -9.20 4.34 14.72
N PRO A 130 -10.49 4.51 14.38
CA PRO A 130 -10.98 5.27 13.24
C PRO A 130 -10.88 6.79 13.49
N ALA A 131 -10.33 7.53 12.52
CA ALA A 131 -10.29 8.98 12.55
C ALA A 131 -10.27 9.58 11.13
N ARG A 132 -10.94 10.71 10.95
CA ARG A 132 -11.01 11.44 9.69
C ARG A 132 -10.47 12.84 9.87
N VAL A 133 -9.75 13.33 8.87
CA VAL A 133 -9.38 14.76 8.79
C VAL A 133 -10.61 15.56 8.41
N GLU A 134 -10.97 16.53 9.24
CA GLU A 134 -12.07 17.46 8.98
C GLU A 134 -11.55 18.78 8.42
N HIS A 135 -10.44 19.28 8.98
CA HIS A 135 -9.81 20.51 8.55
C HIS A 135 -8.29 20.43 8.67
N PHE A 136 -7.58 21.21 7.85
CA PHE A 136 -6.16 21.43 8.05
C PHE A 136 -5.78 22.87 7.69
N THR A 137 -4.75 23.37 8.36
CA THR A 137 -4.10 24.65 8.03
C THR A 137 -2.61 24.40 7.81
N ARG A 138 -1.99 25.21 6.95
CA ARG A 138 -0.57 25.11 6.63
C ARG A 138 0.08 26.49 6.68
N SER A 139 1.31 26.52 7.17
CA SER A 139 2.23 27.65 7.07
C SER A 139 3.46 27.23 6.27
N GLU A 140 4.45 28.12 6.13
CA GLU A 140 5.72 27.77 5.48
C GLU A 140 6.53 26.72 6.25
N THR A 141 6.29 26.54 7.56
CA THR A 141 7.11 25.69 8.43
C THR A 141 6.33 24.63 9.21
N SER A 142 4.99 24.65 9.12
CA SER A 142 4.13 23.75 9.88
C SER A 142 2.83 23.42 9.17
N VAL A 143 2.20 22.34 9.61
CA VAL A 143 0.86 21.94 9.26
C VAL A 143 0.11 21.55 10.53
N SER A 144 -1.16 21.94 10.63
CA SER A 144 -2.04 21.58 11.73
C SER A 144 -3.27 20.89 11.15
N VAL A 145 -3.62 19.71 11.67
CA VAL A 145 -4.70 18.87 11.17
C VAL A 145 -5.69 18.63 12.30
N THR A 146 -6.95 19.01 12.10
CA THR A 146 -8.04 18.75 13.03
C THR A 146 -8.82 17.52 12.59
N LEU A 147 -8.96 16.58 13.51
CA LEU A 147 -9.72 15.35 13.34
C LEU A 147 -11.19 15.56 13.69
N ASN A 148 -12.05 14.65 13.23
CA ASN A 148 -13.50 14.69 13.43
C ASN A 148 -13.97 14.55 14.90
N ASP A 149 -13.06 14.25 15.83
CA ASP A 149 -13.33 14.22 17.28
C ASP A 149 -12.86 15.52 17.98
N GLY A 150 -12.36 16.49 17.22
CA GLY A 150 -11.80 17.75 17.71
C GLY A 150 -10.32 17.69 18.10
N THR A 151 -9.66 16.53 18.02
CA THR A 151 -8.22 16.40 18.26
C THR A 151 -7.44 17.17 17.19
N THR A 152 -6.46 17.95 17.61
CA THR A 152 -5.55 18.68 16.70
C THR A 152 -4.16 18.04 16.73
N LEU A 153 -3.64 17.76 15.55
CA LEU A 153 -2.31 17.20 15.33
C LEU A 153 -1.43 18.24 14.64
N ASP A 154 -0.28 18.53 15.24
CA ASP A 154 0.69 19.45 14.66
C ASP A 154 1.89 18.70 14.06
N GLY A 155 2.28 19.15 12.87
CA GLY A 155 3.27 18.53 12.00
C GLY A 155 4.16 19.55 11.29
N GLN A 156 5.21 19.04 10.66
CA GLN A 156 6.02 19.80 9.70
C GLN A 156 5.83 19.31 8.26
N LEU A 157 5.25 18.12 8.09
CA LEU A 157 4.94 17.55 6.79
C LEU A 157 3.59 16.83 6.86
N LEU A 158 2.75 17.09 5.86
CA LEU A 158 1.50 16.36 5.63
C LEU A 158 1.64 15.52 4.37
N VAL A 159 1.39 14.22 4.49
CA VAL A 159 1.38 13.27 3.37
C VAL A 159 -0.04 12.85 3.09
N ALA A 160 -0.54 13.19 1.89
CA ALA A 160 -1.83 12.74 1.39
C ALA A 160 -1.69 11.32 0.80
N ALA A 161 -2.09 10.31 1.58
CA ALA A 161 -2.13 8.90 1.21
C ALA A 161 -3.56 8.33 1.23
N ASP A 162 -4.57 9.19 1.06
CA ASP A 162 -6.02 8.95 1.17
C ASP A 162 -6.67 8.47 -0.14
N GLY A 163 -5.87 7.86 -1.03
CA GLY A 163 -6.34 7.18 -2.23
C GLY A 163 -6.46 8.06 -3.50
N SER A 164 -6.93 7.44 -4.59
CA SER A 164 -6.91 8.02 -5.96
C SER A 164 -7.75 9.28 -6.14
N ARG A 165 -8.66 9.58 -5.21
CA ARG A 165 -9.51 10.78 -5.20
C ARG A 165 -9.27 11.59 -3.93
N SER A 166 -7.99 11.76 -3.58
CA SER A 166 -7.53 12.48 -2.39
C SER A 166 -8.20 13.85 -2.29
N ALA A 167 -9.10 14.00 -1.31
CA ALA A 167 -9.75 15.27 -1.02
C ALA A 167 -8.72 16.25 -0.44
N LEU A 168 -7.78 15.74 0.36
CA LEU A 168 -6.68 16.50 0.94
C LEU A 168 -5.77 17.09 -0.15
N GLY A 169 -5.46 16.29 -1.17
CA GLY A 169 -4.68 16.73 -2.33
C GLY A 169 -5.37 17.85 -3.10
N GLN A 170 -6.68 17.72 -3.35
CA GLN A 170 -7.47 18.76 -4.01
C GLN A 170 -7.50 20.06 -3.19
N GLN A 171 -7.71 19.97 -1.87
CA GLN A 171 -7.66 21.12 -0.96
C GLN A 171 -6.26 21.76 -0.91
N CYS A 172 -5.20 21.00 -1.13
CA CYS A 172 -3.84 21.51 -1.27
C CYS A 172 -3.59 22.25 -2.59
N GLY A 173 -4.53 22.22 -3.55
CA GLY A 173 -4.40 22.79 -4.89
C GLY A 173 -3.82 21.82 -5.92
N ILE A 174 -3.69 20.53 -5.58
CA ILE A 174 -3.18 19.50 -6.51
C ILE A 174 -4.30 19.15 -7.51
N GLN A 175 -4.01 19.38 -8.79
CA GLN A 175 -4.91 19.05 -9.88
C GLN A 175 -4.59 17.66 -10.44
N TRP A 176 -5.63 16.88 -10.70
CA TRP A 176 -5.51 15.54 -11.28
C TRP A 176 -5.85 15.58 -12.76
N GLN A 177 -5.04 14.90 -13.57
CA GLN A 177 -5.35 14.64 -14.96
C GLN A 177 -5.96 13.25 -15.09
N GLN A 178 -7.05 13.14 -15.85
CA GLN A 178 -7.73 11.87 -16.10
C GLN A 178 -7.83 11.65 -17.60
N GLN A 179 -7.37 10.49 -18.05
CA GLN A 179 -7.57 10.01 -19.41
C GLN A 179 -8.33 8.67 -19.35
N PRO A 180 -9.54 8.58 -19.91
CA PRO A 180 -10.27 7.32 -19.95
C PRO A 180 -9.52 6.29 -20.80
N TYR A 181 -9.29 5.10 -20.27
CA TYR A 181 -8.70 3.99 -21.04
C TYR A 181 -9.72 3.32 -21.95
N HIS A 182 -11.02 3.65 -21.81
CA HIS A 182 -12.13 3.03 -22.54
C HIS A 182 -12.16 1.50 -22.41
N GLN A 183 -11.63 0.99 -21.30
CA GLN A 183 -11.53 -0.42 -20.97
C GLN A 183 -11.97 -0.63 -19.52
N LEU A 184 -12.48 -1.81 -19.23
CA LEU A 184 -12.83 -2.24 -17.88
C LEU A 184 -12.03 -3.51 -17.55
N ALA A 185 -11.46 -3.54 -16.35
CA ALA A 185 -10.88 -4.75 -15.80
C ALA A 185 -11.94 -5.47 -14.94
N VAL A 186 -12.19 -6.75 -15.25
CA VAL A 186 -13.02 -7.62 -14.41
C VAL A 186 -12.08 -8.51 -13.61
N ILE A 187 -12.26 -8.52 -12.29
CA ILE A 187 -11.42 -9.28 -11.35
C ILE A 187 -12.28 -10.36 -10.72
N ALA A 188 -11.79 -11.59 -10.71
CA ALA A 188 -12.43 -12.73 -10.06
C ALA A 188 -11.39 -13.75 -9.62
N ASN A 189 -11.70 -14.48 -8.55
CA ASN A 189 -10.93 -15.65 -8.15
C ASN A 189 -11.48 -16.87 -8.91
N VAL A 190 -10.60 -17.54 -9.65
CA VAL A 190 -10.96 -18.68 -10.49
C VAL A 190 -10.17 -19.91 -10.09
N ALA A 191 -10.85 -21.05 -9.99
CA ALA A 191 -10.21 -22.34 -9.85
C ALA A 191 -9.97 -22.94 -11.25
N THR A 192 -8.72 -23.26 -11.55
CA THR A 192 -8.32 -23.88 -12.81
C THR A 192 -8.20 -25.39 -12.66
N ALA A 193 -8.38 -26.14 -13.76
CA ALA A 193 -8.21 -27.60 -13.75
C ALA A 193 -6.75 -28.03 -13.48
N GLU A 194 -5.80 -27.19 -13.91
CA GLU A 194 -4.37 -27.40 -13.69
C GLU A 194 -3.81 -26.37 -12.70
N PRO A 195 -2.83 -26.75 -11.85
CA PRO A 195 -2.16 -25.81 -10.97
C PRO A 195 -1.34 -24.80 -11.79
N HIS A 196 -1.35 -23.53 -11.37
CA HIS A 196 -0.60 -22.45 -12.04
C HIS A 196 0.94 -22.64 -11.96
N ARG A 197 1.46 -23.43 -11.00
CA ARG A 197 2.89 -23.75 -10.83
C ARG A 197 3.81 -22.51 -10.90
N GLY A 198 3.44 -21.46 -10.16
CA GLY A 198 4.21 -20.20 -10.13
C GLY A 198 4.23 -19.40 -11.43
N ARG A 199 3.40 -19.74 -12.44
CA ARG A 199 3.29 -19.00 -13.70
C ARG A 199 2.18 -17.94 -13.64
N ALA A 200 2.54 -16.71 -14.01
CA ALA A 200 1.62 -15.63 -14.34
C ALA A 200 1.47 -15.49 -15.86
N PHE A 201 0.32 -14.98 -16.30
CA PHE A 201 -0.07 -14.79 -17.70
C PHE A 201 -0.49 -13.34 -17.96
#